data_AF-A0A934ECQ4-F1
#
_entry.id   AF-A0A934ECQ4-F1
#
_cell.length_a   1.000
_cell.length_b   1.000
_cell.length_c   1.000
_cell.angle_alpha   90.00
_cell.angle_beta   90.00
_cell.angle_gamma   90.00
#
_symmetry.space_group_name_H-M   'P 1'
#
loop_
_entity.id
_entity.type
_entity.pdbx_description
1 polymer ?
#
loop_
_entity_poly.entity_id
_entity_poly.type
_entity_poly.pdbx_seq_one_letter_code
_entity_poly.pdbx_strand_id
1 'polypeptide(L)'
;MIKKYRIFLFVLIFLAVFLSSGLTVSSAHAAKKRIRKTTSAVAVGSYSSARLSRPTNSIVITFLGLSSVRRVDYVLSYTANGIAQGVVGAFIPTGQSSDSRDLYFGTCSKGVCTPHYNIRNATLTVTTTITSGATNTKRYRIRI
;
A
#
# COMPACT_ATOMS: atom_id res chain seq x y z
N MET A 1 3.82 17.55 -77.73
CA MET A 1 4.77 16.67 -77.01
C MET A 1 5.08 17.09 -75.55
N ILE A 2 4.96 18.37 -75.17
CA ILE A 2 5.40 18.89 -73.85
C ILE A 2 4.60 18.40 -72.63
N LYS A 3 3.29 18.09 -72.77
CA LYS A 3 2.45 17.61 -71.64
C LYS A 3 2.85 16.21 -71.12
N LYS A 4 3.32 15.31 -72.00
CA LYS A 4 3.74 13.95 -71.60
C LYS A 4 5.01 13.96 -70.74
N TYR A 5 5.97 14.83 -71.06
CA TYR A 5 7.21 15.00 -70.27
C TYR A 5 6.96 15.60 -68.89
N ARG A 6 5.98 16.52 -68.75
CA ARG A 6 5.62 17.10 -67.44
C ARG A 6 4.99 16.07 -66.50
N ILE A 7 4.17 15.16 -67.02
CA ILE A 7 3.58 14.06 -66.24
C ILE A 7 4.67 13.05 -65.84
N PHE A 8 5.55 12.69 -66.77
CA PHE A 8 6.66 11.79 -66.48
C PHE A 8 7.60 12.35 -65.41
N LEU A 9 7.94 13.64 -65.49
CA LEU A 9 8.75 14.32 -64.48
C LEU A 9 8.06 14.35 -63.10
N PHE A 10 6.74 14.55 -63.06
CA PHE A 10 5.98 14.57 -61.81
C PHE A 10 5.96 13.20 -61.14
N VAL A 11 5.80 12.12 -61.90
CA VAL A 11 5.83 10.74 -61.39
C VAL A 11 7.21 10.39 -60.84
N LEU A 12 8.28 10.83 -61.52
CA LEU A 12 9.66 10.56 -61.11
C LEU A 12 10.02 11.29 -59.81
N ILE A 13 9.57 12.53 -59.64
CA ILE A 13 9.71 13.29 -58.38
C ILE A 13 8.90 12.64 -57.26
N PHE A 14 7.67 12.19 -57.53
CA PHE A 14 6.83 11.55 -56.53
C PHE A 14 7.41 10.22 -56.05
N LEU A 15 7.99 9.42 -56.96
CA LEU A 15 8.66 8.17 -56.64
C LEU A 15 9.95 8.40 -55.82
N ALA A 16 10.72 9.44 -56.15
CA ALA A 16 11.93 9.80 -55.42
C ALA A 16 11.61 10.24 -53.98
N VAL A 17 10.54 11.01 -53.77
CA VAL A 17 10.07 11.40 -52.43
C VAL A 17 9.62 10.18 -51.64
N PHE A 18 8.88 9.26 -52.26
CA PHE A 18 8.37 8.06 -51.58
C PHE A 18 9.50 7.11 -51.13
N LEU A 19 10.55 6.95 -51.94
CA LEU A 19 11.73 6.16 -51.57
C LEU A 19 12.53 6.78 -50.40
N SER A 20 12.55 8.11 -50.28
CA SER A 20 13.32 8.80 -49.23
C SER A 20 12.68 8.74 -47.83
N SER A 21 11.37 8.52 -47.74
CA SER A 21 10.62 8.43 -46.47
C SER A 21 10.75 7.10 -45.72
N GLY A 22 11.40 6.07 -46.29
CA GLY A 22 11.48 4.72 -45.70
C GLY A 22 12.66 4.44 -44.75
N LEU A 23 13.56 5.41 -44.50
CA LEU A 23 14.88 5.16 -43.89
C LEU A 23 15.04 5.67 -42.45
N THR A 24 13.97 5.85 -41.68
CA THR A 24 14.10 6.14 -40.24
C THR A 24 14.21 4.83 -39.46
N VAL A 25 15.42 4.28 -39.40
CA VAL A 25 15.73 3.11 -38.57
C VAL A 25 15.80 3.56 -37.11
N SER A 26 14.71 3.39 -36.37
CA SER A 26 14.70 3.63 -34.92
C SER A 26 15.66 2.66 -34.23
N SER A 27 16.72 3.17 -33.62
CA SER A 27 17.65 2.37 -32.82
C SER A 27 16.96 1.88 -31.55
N ALA A 28 16.69 0.58 -31.47
CA ALA A 28 16.15 -0.04 -30.27
C ALA A 28 17.23 -0.07 -29.18
N HIS A 29 17.15 0.84 -28.21
CA HIS A 29 18.01 0.82 -27.04
C HIS A 29 17.59 -0.30 -26.08
N ALA A 30 18.47 -1.27 -25.87
CA ALA A 30 18.25 -2.35 -24.92
C ALA A 30 18.25 -1.79 -23.49
N ALA A 31 17.12 -1.90 -22.79
CA ALA A 31 17.02 -1.52 -21.39
C ALA A 31 17.91 -2.43 -20.53
N LYS A 32 18.76 -1.82 -19.69
CA LYS A 32 19.68 -2.53 -18.79
C LYS A 32 18.89 -3.49 -17.88
N LYS A 33 19.31 -4.75 -17.81
CA LYS A 33 18.72 -5.76 -16.92
C LYS A 33 18.77 -5.26 -15.47
N ARG A 34 17.60 -5.06 -14.87
CA ARG A 34 17.46 -4.66 -13.47
C ARG A 34 17.87 -5.85 -12.58
N ILE A 35 19.08 -5.82 -12.03
CA ILE A 35 19.49 -6.77 -11.01
C ILE A 35 18.87 -6.30 -9.70
N ARG A 36 17.94 -7.08 -9.15
CA ARG A 36 17.35 -6.84 -7.85
C ARG A 36 18.46 -7.01 -6.82
N LYS A 37 19.00 -5.90 -6.30
CA LYS A 37 19.86 -5.93 -5.12
C LYS A 37 18.99 -6.47 -3.99
N THR A 38 19.19 -7.73 -3.61
CA THR A 38 18.69 -8.25 -2.34
C THR A 38 19.51 -7.57 -1.26
N THR A 39 19.19 -6.31 -0.96
CA THR A 39 19.46 -5.80 0.37
C THR A 39 18.63 -6.68 1.28
N SER A 40 19.28 -7.66 1.91
CA SER A 40 18.85 -8.15 3.21
C SER A 40 18.89 -6.94 4.14
N ALA A 41 17.90 -6.06 3.99
CA ALA A 41 17.52 -5.19 5.07
C ALA A 41 17.11 -6.17 6.15
N VAL A 42 18.02 -6.45 7.09
CA VAL A 42 17.61 -6.86 8.42
C VAL A 42 16.64 -5.76 8.80
N ALA A 43 15.35 -6.06 8.71
CA ALA A 43 14.32 -5.15 9.13
C ALA A 43 14.47 -5.05 10.65
N VAL A 44 15.40 -4.20 11.10
CA VAL A 44 15.37 -3.60 12.43
C VAL A 44 14.24 -2.57 12.37
N GLY A 45 13.03 -3.08 12.14
CA GLY A 45 11.85 -2.32 11.82
C GLY A 45 10.70 -2.99 12.52
N SER A 46 9.99 -2.22 13.33
CA SER A 46 8.79 -2.72 13.97
C SER A 46 7.79 -3.16 12.92
N TYR A 47 7.25 -4.36 13.10
CA TYR A 47 6.24 -4.93 12.23
C TYR A 47 4.93 -5.05 13.00
N SER A 48 3.82 -4.82 12.32
CA SER A 48 2.50 -5.17 12.82
C SER A 48 1.79 -6.13 11.86
N SER A 49 0.90 -6.95 12.40
CA SER A 49 -0.09 -7.70 11.66
C SER A 49 -1.45 -7.54 12.32
N ALA A 50 -2.52 -7.67 11.54
CA ALA A 50 -3.89 -7.59 12.02
C ALA A 50 -4.68 -8.76 11.46
N ARG A 51 -5.45 -9.43 12.32
CA ARG A 51 -6.31 -10.55 11.95
C ARG A 51 -7.71 -10.34 12.51
N LEU A 52 -8.72 -10.51 11.65
CA LEU A 52 -10.10 -10.59 12.08
C LEU A 52 -10.34 -11.92 12.80
N SER A 53 -10.81 -11.84 14.04
CA SER A 53 -11.30 -12.98 14.81
C SER A 53 -12.83 -12.96 14.77
N ARG A 54 -13.40 -13.90 14.00
CA ARG A 54 -14.86 -14.09 13.91
C ARG A 54 -15.49 -14.56 15.22
N PRO A 55 -14.89 -15.49 15.99
CA PRO A 55 -15.50 -15.97 17.24
C PRO A 55 -15.66 -14.87 18.30
N THR A 56 -14.68 -13.96 18.39
CA THR A 56 -14.65 -12.89 19.41
C THR A 56 -15.14 -11.56 18.88
N ASN A 57 -15.59 -11.48 17.62
CA ASN A 57 -16.00 -10.23 16.94
C ASN A 57 -15.00 -9.10 17.15
N SER A 58 -13.73 -9.38 16.86
CA SER A 58 -12.64 -8.46 17.18
C SER A 58 -11.50 -8.51 16.16
N ILE A 59 -10.64 -7.50 16.17
CA ILE A 59 -9.39 -7.50 15.43
C ILE A 59 -8.25 -7.71 16.41
N VAL A 60 -7.54 -8.83 16.26
CA VAL A 60 -6.32 -9.08 17.00
C VAL A 60 -5.17 -8.45 16.23
N ILE A 61 -4.50 -7.50 16.87
CA ILE A 61 -3.31 -6.84 16.34
C ILE A 61 -2.11 -7.39 17.07
N THR A 62 -1.11 -7.82 16.33
CA THR A 62 0.17 -8.28 16.86
C THR A 62 1.26 -7.30 16.43
N PHE A 63 2.08 -6.90 17.39
CA PHE A 63 3.24 -6.06 17.20
C PHE A 63 4.50 -6.89 17.44
N LEU A 64 5.48 -6.74 16.55
CA LEU A 64 6.77 -7.43 16.59
C LEU A 64 7.91 -6.41 16.45
N GLY A 65 9.09 -6.77 16.94
CA GLY A 65 10.28 -5.92 16.86
C GLY A 65 10.17 -4.68 17.74
N LEU A 66 9.51 -4.79 18.90
CA LEU A 66 9.25 -3.68 19.80
C LEU A 66 10.48 -3.16 20.56
N SER A 67 11.60 -3.88 20.54
CA SER A 67 12.85 -3.50 21.21
C SER A 67 13.46 -2.18 20.72
N SER A 68 13.13 -1.74 19.51
CA SER A 68 13.58 -0.48 18.91
C SER A 68 12.47 0.57 18.82
N VAL A 69 11.33 0.34 19.49
CA VAL A 69 10.13 1.18 19.41
C VAL A 69 9.98 2.00 20.68
N ARG A 70 9.82 3.32 20.51
CA ARG A 70 9.54 4.26 21.59
C ARG A 70 8.06 4.30 21.95
N ARG A 71 7.18 4.21 20.94
CA ARG A 71 5.72 4.31 21.12
C ARG A 71 4.98 3.65 19.97
N VAL A 72 3.85 3.05 20.29
CA VAL A 72 2.87 2.57 19.31
C VAL A 72 1.54 3.27 19.56
N ASP A 73 0.98 3.83 18.50
CA ASP A 73 -0.37 4.40 18.47
C ASP A 73 -1.20 3.61 17.46
N TYR A 74 -2.46 3.31 17.79
CA TYR A 74 -3.35 2.60 16.89
C TYR A 74 -4.77 3.15 16.94
N VAL A 75 -5.41 3.17 15.77
CA VAL A 75 -6.77 3.65 15.58
C VAL A 75 -7.51 2.65 14.69
N LEU A 76 -8.51 1.99 15.27
CA LEU A 76 -9.53 1.25 14.54
C LEU A 76 -10.71 2.19 14.30
N SER A 77 -11.13 2.31 13.04
CA SER A 77 -12.33 3.05 12.64
C SER A 77 -13.23 2.13 11.82
N TYR A 78 -14.53 2.18 12.06
CA TYR A 78 -15.53 1.39 11.34
C TYR A 78 -16.90 2.07 11.40
N THR A 79 -17.82 1.60 10.58
CA THR A 79 -19.24 1.99 10.65
C THR A 79 -20.05 0.82 11.18
N ALA A 80 -20.91 1.03 12.17
CA ALA A 80 -21.86 0.03 12.66
C ALA A 80 -23.27 0.61 12.65
N ASN A 81 -24.23 -0.12 12.08
CA ASN A 81 -25.62 0.34 11.94
C ASN A 81 -25.74 1.78 11.37
N GLY A 82 -24.85 2.17 10.44
CA GLY A 82 -24.81 3.51 9.84
C GLY A 82 -24.08 4.58 10.67
N ILE A 83 -23.61 4.27 11.87
CA ILE A 83 -22.93 5.21 12.77
C ILE A 83 -21.43 4.95 12.76
N ALA A 84 -20.62 6.01 12.70
CA ALA A 84 -19.17 5.91 12.82
C ALA A 84 -18.77 5.51 14.25
N GLN A 85 -17.87 4.54 14.36
CA GLN A 85 -17.37 3.96 15.59
C GLN A 85 -15.86 3.79 15.49
N GLY A 86 -15.20 3.61 16.63
CA GLY A 86 -13.77 3.36 16.64
C GLY A 86 -13.19 3.04 17.99
N VAL A 87 -11.95 2.57 17.96
CA VAL A 87 -11.12 2.32 19.14
C VAL A 87 -9.80 3.03 18.91
N VAL A 88 -9.39 3.85 19.87
CA VAL A 88 -8.10 4.53 19.88
C VAL A 88 -7.31 4.00 21.07
N GLY A 89 -6.05 3.67 20.84
CA GLY A 89 -5.16 3.27 21.91
C GLY A 89 -3.71 3.55 21.58
N ALA A 90 -2.90 3.53 22.63
CA ALA A 90 -1.46 3.70 22.51
C ALA A 90 -0.76 3.03 23.68
N PHE A 91 0.49 2.62 23.47
CA PHE A 91 1.32 2.09 24.53
C PHE A 91 2.81 2.35 24.26
N ILE A 92 3.60 2.29 25.32
CA ILE A 92 5.06 2.37 25.31
C ILE A 92 5.58 0.97 25.62
N PRO A 93 6.38 0.36 24.73
CA PRO A 93 7.02 -0.92 25.02
C PRO A 93 7.98 -0.82 26.21
N THR A 94 7.96 -1.79 27.10
CA THR A 94 8.76 -1.88 28.34
C THR A 94 9.70 -3.10 28.26
N GLY A 95 10.51 -3.16 27.19
CA GLY A 95 11.53 -4.21 27.01
C GLY A 95 11.07 -5.51 26.34
N GLN A 96 9.77 -5.69 26.11
CA GLN A 96 9.24 -6.82 25.34
C GLN A 96 9.58 -6.71 23.85
N SER A 97 9.77 -7.86 23.19
CA SER A 97 10.02 -7.95 21.74
C SER A 97 8.72 -7.95 20.92
N SER A 98 7.60 -8.33 21.53
CA SER A 98 6.29 -8.41 20.91
C SER A 98 5.18 -8.10 21.91
N ASP A 99 4.02 -7.68 21.40
CA ASP A 99 2.81 -7.43 22.18
C ASP A 99 1.58 -7.65 21.30
N SER A 100 0.41 -7.81 21.89
CA SER A 100 -0.84 -7.93 21.15
C SER A 100 -1.99 -7.21 21.82
N ARG A 101 -2.92 -6.71 21.00
CA ARG A 101 -4.13 -6.02 21.46
C ARG A 101 -5.32 -6.60 20.75
N ASP A 102 -6.37 -6.85 21.51
CA ASP A 102 -7.65 -7.29 20.97
C ASP A 102 -8.59 -6.08 20.88
N LEU A 103 -9.00 -5.73 19.66
CA LEU A 103 -9.87 -4.59 19.40
C LEU A 103 -11.29 -5.09 19.10
N TYR A 104 -12.13 -5.08 20.13
CA TYR A 104 -13.51 -5.55 20.04
C TYR A 104 -14.40 -4.59 19.23
N PHE A 105 -15.23 -5.15 18.35
CA PHE A 105 -16.26 -4.39 17.65
C PHE A 105 -17.50 -4.23 18.52
N GLY A 106 -17.39 -3.40 19.54
CA GLY A 106 -18.51 -3.16 20.45
C GLY A 106 -18.12 -2.24 21.59
N THR A 107 -18.98 -2.19 22.59
CA THR A 107 -18.73 -1.44 23.83
C THR A 107 -18.76 -2.39 25.02
N CYS A 108 -17.88 -2.16 25.98
CA CYS A 108 -17.82 -2.94 27.21
C CYS A 108 -18.00 -2.00 28.41
N SER A 109 -18.90 -2.35 29.32
CA SER A 109 -19.12 -1.62 30.56
C SER A 109 -19.32 -2.60 31.71
N LYS A 110 -18.62 -2.38 32.83
CA LYS A 110 -18.70 -3.22 34.05
C LYS A 110 -18.57 -4.74 33.77
N GLY A 111 -17.72 -5.13 32.82
CA GLY A 111 -17.47 -6.53 32.46
C GLY A 111 -18.47 -7.14 31.47
N VAL A 112 -19.49 -6.40 31.03
CA VAL A 112 -20.43 -6.85 30.00
C VAL A 112 -20.11 -6.14 28.68
N CYS A 113 -19.86 -6.92 27.62
CA CYS A 113 -19.59 -6.41 26.29
C CYS A 113 -20.80 -6.60 25.38
N THR A 114 -21.23 -5.53 24.72
CA THR A 114 -22.29 -5.54 23.72
C THR A 114 -21.67 -5.41 22.32
N PRO A 115 -21.80 -6.41 21.44
CA PRO A 115 -21.27 -6.35 20.09
C PRO A 115 -22.04 -5.34 19.23
N HIS A 116 -21.33 -4.71 18.31
CA HIS A 116 -21.90 -3.92 17.23
C HIS A 116 -22.18 -4.79 16.00
N TYR A 117 -23.31 -4.55 15.34
CA TYR A 117 -23.72 -5.28 14.14
C TYR A 117 -23.66 -4.42 12.88
N ASN A 118 -23.80 -5.05 11.71
CA ASN A 118 -23.77 -4.39 10.40
C ASN A 118 -22.49 -3.57 10.17
N ILE A 119 -21.34 -4.16 10.51
CA ILE A 119 -20.06 -3.48 10.46
C ILE A 119 -19.60 -3.32 9.00
N ARG A 120 -19.19 -2.10 8.64
CA ARG A 120 -18.69 -1.74 7.31
C ARG A 120 -17.46 -0.85 7.41
N ASN A 121 -16.70 -0.77 6.32
CA ASN A 121 -15.57 0.16 6.15
C ASN A 121 -14.50 0.09 7.26
N ALA A 122 -14.30 -1.09 7.85
CA ALA A 122 -13.36 -1.25 8.95
C ALA A 122 -11.90 -1.03 8.49
N THR A 123 -11.24 -0.06 9.11
CA THR A 123 -9.88 0.33 8.82
C THR A 123 -9.09 0.46 10.11
N LEU A 124 -7.97 -0.23 10.20
CA LEU A 124 -7.02 -0.10 11.30
C LEU A 124 -5.78 0.65 10.82
N THR A 125 -5.40 1.69 11.53
CA THR A 125 -4.14 2.40 11.31
C THR A 125 -3.25 2.20 12.52
N VAL A 126 -2.03 1.73 12.29
CA VAL A 126 -0.99 1.58 13.32
C VAL A 126 0.14 2.54 12.97
N THR A 127 0.54 3.38 13.91
CA THR A 127 1.69 4.26 13.82
C THR A 127 2.71 3.84 14.87
N THR A 128 3.89 3.43 14.43
CA THR A 128 5.01 3.10 15.31
C THR A 128 6.02 4.23 15.24
N THR A 129 6.46 4.70 16.41
CA THR A 129 7.54 5.68 16.54
C THR A 129 8.76 4.94 17.07
N ILE A 130 9.81 4.85 16.27
CA ILE A 130 11.06 4.19 16.69
C ILE A 130 11.89 5.12 17.60
N THR A 131 12.85 4.55 18.34
CA THR A 131 13.68 5.30 19.29
C THR A 131 14.47 6.44 18.66
N SER A 132 14.85 6.32 17.38
CA SER A 132 15.48 7.40 16.61
C SER A 132 14.54 8.58 16.28
N GLY A 133 13.25 8.45 16.57
CA GLY A 133 12.22 9.46 16.31
C GLY A 133 11.48 9.32 14.99
N ALA A 134 11.95 8.46 14.07
CA ALA A 134 11.22 8.21 12.83
C ALA A 134 9.89 7.50 13.11
N THR A 135 8.89 7.76 12.25
CA THR A 135 7.56 7.18 12.35
C THR A 135 7.26 6.29 11.15
N ASN A 136 6.58 5.16 11.39
CA ASN A 136 6.08 4.29 10.36
C ASN A 136 4.57 4.10 10.56
N THR A 137 3.77 4.41 9.54
CA THR A 137 2.32 4.24 9.58
C THR A 137 1.90 3.15 8.62
N LYS A 138 1.20 2.14 9.14
CA LYS A 138 0.64 1.03 8.38
C LYS A 138 -0.88 1.00 8.52
N ARG A 139 -1.57 0.99 7.38
CA ARG A 139 -3.03 0.94 7.30
C ARG A 139 -3.49 -0.43 6.80
N TYR A 140 -4.42 -1.03 7.53
CA TYR A 140 -5.10 -2.28 7.20
C TYR A 140 -6.54 -2.00 6.84
N ARG A 141 -6.98 -2.50 5.69
CA ARG A 141 -8.40 -2.57 5.33
C ARG A 141 -8.92 -3.94 5.72
N ILE A 142 -9.85 -3.98 6.65
CA ILE A 142 -10.38 -5.22 7.20
C ILE A 142 -11.65 -5.58 6.43
N ARG A 143 -11.65 -6.78 5.84
CA ARG A 143 -12.81 -7.37 5.17
C ARG A 143 -13.57 -8.20 6.19
N ILE A 144 -14.83 -7.84 6.43
CA ILE A 144 -15.73 -8.47 7.40
C ILE A 144 -16.56 -9.53 6.69
#